data_AF-A0A973JJB0-F1
#
_entry.id   AF-A0A973JJB0-F1
#
_cell.length_a   1.000
_cell.length_b   1.000
_cell.length_c   1.000
_cell.angle_alpha   90.00
_cell.angle_beta   90.00
_cell.angle_gamma   90.00
#
_symmetry.space_group_name_H-M   'P 1'
#
loop_
_entity.id
_entity.type
_entity.pdbx_description
1 polymer ?
#
loop_
_entity_poly.entity_id
_entity_poly.type
_entity_poly.pdbx_seq_one_letter_code
_entity_poly.pdbx_strand_id
1 'polypeptide(L)'
;MGLNLITALEIFTNPSDLEITVGQEKEGAKFAIGIFRGPGHNFKPMLTSQPFAENQENAIKFIAKILQTVHEVLISRGLNPTDQEIDQSKVLNQDLIARILEELRVCGKASTYKMLTPPS
;
A
#
# COMPACT_ATOMS: atom_id res chain seq x y z
N MET A 1 -10.72 12.49 0.38
CA MET A 1 -10.33 11.94 -0.93
C MET A 1 -10.83 10.50 -1.01
N GLY A 2 -11.61 10.14 -2.02
CA GLY A 2 -12.04 8.76 -2.24
C GLY A 2 -11.03 8.01 -3.09
N LEU A 3 -10.73 6.76 -2.75
CA LEU A 3 -9.93 5.86 -3.58
C LEU A 3 -10.81 5.42 -4.77
N ASN A 4 -10.40 5.72 -6.00
CA ASN A 4 -11.13 5.24 -7.17
C ASN A 4 -10.88 3.74 -7.39
N LEU A 5 -11.83 3.05 -8.04
CA LEU A 5 -11.77 1.60 -8.23
C LEU A 5 -10.55 1.14 -9.05
N ILE A 6 -10.11 1.92 -10.03
CA ILE A 6 -8.95 1.59 -10.88
C ILE A 6 -7.69 1.57 -10.04
N THR A 7 -7.49 2.59 -9.20
CA THR A 7 -6.36 2.67 -8.26
C THR A 7 -6.39 1.52 -7.26
N ALA A 8 -7.57 1.20 -6.70
CA ALA A 8 -7.72 0.05 -5.81
C ALA A 8 -7.31 -1.26 -6.51
N LEU A 9 -7.76 -1.45 -7.76
CA LEU A 9 -7.43 -2.63 -8.57
C LEU A 9 -5.93 -2.71 -8.87
N GLU A 10 -5.29 -1.59 -9.22
CA GLU A 10 -3.85 -1.53 -9.46
C GLU A 10 -3.07 -1.93 -8.19
N ILE A 11 -3.43 -1.39 -7.02
CA ILE A 11 -2.80 -1.73 -5.73
C ILE A 11 -2.96 -3.22 -5.42
N PHE A 12 -4.17 -3.78 -5.62
CA PHE A 12 -4.47 -5.16 -5.28
C PHE A 12 -3.83 -6.18 -6.19
N THR A 13 -3.78 -5.92 -7.51
CA THR A 13 -3.27 -6.85 -8.52
C THR A 13 -1.79 -6.71 -8.81
N ASN A 14 -1.13 -5.66 -8.31
CA ASN A 14 0.31 -5.46 -8.45
C ASN A 14 1.00 -5.28 -7.09
N PRO A 15 0.76 -6.19 -6.13
CA PRO A 15 1.22 -6.02 -4.75
C PRO A 15 2.76 -6.01 -4.62
N SER A 16 3.47 -6.65 -5.55
CA SER A 16 4.93 -6.72 -5.60
C SER A 16 5.59 -5.50 -6.26
N ASP A 17 4.80 -4.55 -6.76
CA ASP A 17 5.29 -3.36 -7.47
C ASP A 17 4.72 -2.10 -6.82
N LEU A 18 4.91 -1.98 -5.49
CA LEU A 18 4.45 -0.85 -4.69
C LEU A 18 5.61 -0.19 -3.96
N GLU A 19 5.53 1.13 -3.86
CA GLU A 19 6.32 1.94 -2.94
C GLU A 19 5.39 2.78 -2.07
N ILE A 20 5.48 2.62 -0.76
CA ILE A 20 4.60 3.26 0.20
C ILE A 20 5.47 4.08 1.15
N THR A 21 5.10 5.33 1.39
CA THR A 21 5.91 6.27 2.16
C THR A 21 5.06 7.04 3.14
N VAL A 22 5.62 7.28 4.33
CA VAL A 22 5.15 8.25 5.31
C VAL A 22 6.24 9.31 5.42
N GLY A 23 5.90 10.56 5.13
CA GLY A 23 6.86 11.66 5.10
C GLY A 23 6.34 12.90 5.81
N GLN A 24 7.26 13.80 6.16
CA GLN A 24 6.96 15.12 6.70
C GLN A 24 7.77 16.15 5.90
N GLU A 25 7.21 17.35 5.69
CA GLU A 25 7.89 18.41 4.95
C GLU A 25 9.11 18.95 5.72
N LYS A 26 8.97 19.07 7.03
CA LYS A 26 10.01 19.50 7.96
C LYS A 26 9.77 18.84 9.33
N GLU A 27 10.80 18.78 10.15
CA GLU A 27 10.69 18.25 11.51
C GLU A 27 9.62 19.03 12.31
N GLY A 28 8.73 18.28 12.97
CA GLY A 28 7.61 18.84 13.72
C GLY A 28 6.41 19.26 12.86
N ALA A 29 6.45 19.09 11.53
CA ALA A 29 5.27 19.21 10.69
C ALA A 29 4.39 17.95 10.78
N LYS A 30 3.17 18.06 10.26
CA LYS A 30 2.30 16.90 10.09
C LYS A 30 2.88 15.93 9.06
N PHE A 31 2.51 14.67 9.21
CA PHE A 31 2.85 13.61 8.28
C PHE A 31 1.86 13.53 7.12
N ALA A 32 2.38 13.27 5.93
CA ALA A 32 1.66 12.93 4.72
C ALA A 32 1.95 11.47 4.34
N ILE A 33 1.10 10.90 3.48
CA ILE A 33 1.28 9.56 2.94
C ILE A 33 1.40 9.58 1.42
N GLY A 34 2.09 8.59 0.89
CA GLY A 34 2.16 8.30 -0.53
C GLY A 34 2.12 6.80 -0.80
N ILE A 35 1.38 6.41 -1.82
CA ILE A 35 1.35 5.07 -2.41
C ILE A 35 1.65 5.25 -3.90
N PHE A 36 2.71 4.62 -4.37
CA PHE A 36 3.22 4.70 -5.72
C PHE A 36 3.40 3.29 -6.28
N ARG A 37 3.45 3.18 -7.59
CA ARG A 37 3.99 1.97 -8.24
C ARG A 37 5.50 1.86 -7.97
N GLY A 38 6.06 0.69 -8.15
CA GLY A 38 7.49 0.46 -8.01
C GLY A 38 8.31 1.00 -9.19
N PRO A 39 9.61 0.66 -9.25
CA PRO A 39 10.56 1.23 -10.20
C PRO A 39 10.21 0.94 -11.67
N GLY A 40 9.54 -0.19 -11.96
CA GLY A 40 9.10 -0.53 -13.32
C GLY A 40 8.09 0.45 -13.93
N HIS A 41 7.46 1.28 -13.10
CA HIS A 41 6.49 2.29 -13.50
C HIS A 41 6.93 3.70 -13.11
N ASN A 42 8.24 3.94 -12.98
CA ASN A 42 8.82 5.25 -12.64
C ASN A 42 8.18 5.89 -11.41
N PHE A 43 7.82 5.09 -10.39
CA PHE A 43 7.15 5.57 -9.19
C PHE A 43 5.86 6.36 -9.47
N LYS A 44 5.06 5.92 -10.44
CA LYS A 44 3.74 6.51 -10.77
C LYS A 44 2.91 6.69 -9.47
N PRO A 45 2.48 7.92 -9.14
CA PRO A 45 1.65 8.17 -7.98
C PRO A 45 0.27 7.54 -8.16
N MET A 46 -0.17 6.78 -7.16
CA MET A 46 -1.50 6.17 -7.10
C MET A 46 -2.38 6.88 -6.09
N LEU A 47 -1.82 7.17 -4.91
CA LEU A 47 -2.50 7.93 -3.87
C LEU A 47 -1.47 8.78 -3.12
N THR A 48 -1.77 10.07 -2.97
CA THR A 48 -0.95 11.00 -2.18
C THR A 48 -1.87 11.85 -1.32
N SER A 49 -1.41 12.26 -0.15
CA SER A 49 -2.14 13.20 0.71
C SER A 49 -1.37 14.49 0.90
N GLN A 50 -2.10 15.56 1.22
CA GLN A 50 -1.50 16.67 1.96
C GLN A 50 -1.11 16.20 3.38
N PRO A 51 -0.18 16.88 4.08
CA PRO A 51 0.10 16.60 5.49
C PRO A 51 -1.14 16.68 6.36
N PHE A 52 -1.43 15.64 7.15
CA PHE A 52 -2.66 15.55 7.96
C PHE A 52 -2.47 14.89 9.33
N ALA A 53 -1.51 13.98 9.47
CA ALA A 53 -1.35 13.19 10.68
C ALA A 53 -0.38 13.85 11.66
N GLU A 54 -0.75 13.92 12.94
CA GLU A 54 0.09 14.52 14.00
C GLU A 54 1.34 13.69 14.34
N ASN A 55 1.34 12.41 13.99
CA ASN A 55 2.48 11.51 14.20
C ASN A 55 2.50 10.40 13.14
N GLN A 56 3.65 9.76 13.00
CA GLN A 56 3.87 8.68 12.02
C GLN A 56 2.88 7.52 12.19
N GLU A 57 2.58 7.11 13.42
CA GLU A 57 1.65 6.01 13.70
C GLU A 57 0.23 6.30 13.19
N ASN A 58 -0.24 7.54 13.31
CA ASN A 58 -1.54 7.96 12.76
C ASN A 58 -1.56 7.90 11.23
N ALA A 59 -0.46 8.25 10.57
CA ALA A 59 -0.32 8.09 9.12
C ALA A 59 -0.30 6.61 8.70
N ILE A 60 0.42 5.77 9.45
CA ILE A 60 0.47 4.31 9.24
C ILE A 60 -0.91 3.67 9.41
N LYS A 61 -1.67 4.05 10.45
CA LYS A 61 -3.07 3.59 10.65
C LYS A 61 -3.97 3.96 9.48
N PHE A 62 -3.76 5.13 8.87
CA PHE A 62 -4.51 5.54 7.69
C PHE A 62 -4.15 4.68 6.47
N ILE A 63 -2.86 4.38 6.26
CA ILE A 63 -2.40 3.43 5.24
C ILE A 63 -2.98 2.04 5.47
N ALA A 64 -2.95 1.54 6.71
CA ALA A 64 -3.52 0.24 7.08
C ALA A 64 -4.99 0.15 6.67
N LYS A 65 -5.78 1.18 7.01
CA LYS A 65 -7.19 1.27 6.62
C LYS A 65 -7.38 1.24 5.11
N ILE A 66 -6.54 1.95 4.35
CA ILE A 66 -6.61 1.94 2.87
C ILE A 66 -6.35 0.54 2.33
N LEU A 67 -5.24 -0.09 2.74
CA LEU A 67 -4.84 -1.41 2.23
C LEU A 67 -5.87 -2.49 2.58
N GLN A 68 -6.39 -2.46 3.81
CA GLN A 68 -7.47 -3.36 4.25
C GLN A 68 -8.75 -3.14 3.44
N THR A 69 -9.16 -1.87 3.24
CA THR A 69 -10.33 -1.55 2.42
C THR A 69 -10.16 -2.05 0.99
N VAL A 70 -8.98 -1.88 0.40
CA VAL A 70 -8.67 -2.39 -0.96
C VAL A 70 -8.83 -3.91 -1.02
N HIS A 71 -8.22 -4.61 -0.05
CA HIS A 71 -8.31 -6.06 0.04
C HIS A 71 -9.76 -6.53 0.17
N GLU A 72 -10.49 -6.03 1.16
CA GLU A 72 -11.88 -6.44 1.44
C GLU A 72 -12.83 -6.15 0.27
N VAL A 73 -12.75 -4.94 -0.31
CA VAL A 73 -13.64 -4.53 -1.41
C VAL A 73 -13.38 -5.36 -2.66
N LEU A 74 -12.14 -5.72 -2.96
CA LEU A 74 -11.82 -6.44 -4.20
C LEU A 74 -11.97 -7.96 -4.08
N ILE A 75 -11.77 -8.52 -2.88
CA ILE A 75 -12.16 -9.90 -2.58
C ILE A 75 -13.69 -10.03 -2.66
N SER A 76 -14.45 -9.14 -2.01
CA SER A 76 -15.92 -9.21 -1.99
C SER A 76 -16.59 -8.95 -3.35
N ARG A 77 -15.95 -8.19 -4.24
CA ARG A 77 -16.45 -7.92 -5.60
C ARG A 77 -16.24 -9.05 -6.59
N GLY A 78 -15.69 -10.19 -6.17
CA GLY A 78 -15.58 -11.35 -7.04
C GLY A 78 -14.67 -11.11 -8.24
N LEU A 79 -13.50 -10.45 -8.05
CA LEU A 79 -12.37 -10.61 -8.99
C LEU A 79 -11.89 -12.07 -9.12
N ASN A 80 -12.59 -12.98 -8.45
CA ASN A 80 -12.75 -14.36 -8.81
C ASN A 80 -14.10 -14.62 -9.54
N PRO A 81 -14.22 -14.33 -10.84
CA PRO A 81 -15.45 -14.58 -11.61
C PRO A 81 -15.75 -16.07 -11.84
N THR A 82 -14.94 -17.00 -11.31
CA THR A 82 -14.93 -18.42 -11.68
C THR A 82 -14.88 -19.41 -10.52
N ASP A 83 -15.17 -19.01 -9.26
CA ASP A 83 -15.04 -19.87 -8.06
C ASP A 83 -13.63 -20.52 -7.89
N GLN A 84 -12.60 -19.99 -8.57
CA GLN A 84 -11.22 -20.50 -8.48
C GLN A 84 -10.51 -19.85 -7.30
N GLU A 85 -9.83 -20.60 -6.44
CA GLU A 85 -9.08 -20.00 -5.33
C GLU A 85 -8.18 -18.85 -5.83
N ILE A 86 -8.38 -17.65 -5.28
CA ILE A 86 -7.50 -16.51 -5.58
C ILE A 86 -6.13 -16.87 -5.05
N ASP A 87 -5.13 -16.93 -5.95
CA ASP A 87 -3.74 -17.10 -5.57
C ASP A 87 -3.30 -15.90 -4.72
N GLN A 88 -3.35 -16.08 -3.40
CA GLN A 88 -3.03 -15.05 -2.41
C GLN A 88 -1.59 -14.53 -2.57
N SER A 89 -0.69 -15.31 -3.16
CA SER A 89 0.71 -14.89 -3.38
C SER A 89 0.83 -13.79 -4.44
N LYS A 90 -0.18 -13.62 -5.30
CA LYS A 90 -0.17 -12.67 -6.43
C LYS A 90 -1.02 -11.42 -6.17
N VAL A 91 -1.70 -11.35 -5.05
CA VAL A 91 -2.58 -10.22 -4.69
C VAL A 91 -2.16 -9.59 -3.38
N LEU A 92 -2.66 -8.38 -3.11
CA LEU A 92 -2.51 -7.75 -1.80
C LEU A 92 -3.26 -8.59 -0.76
N ASN A 93 -2.53 -9.39 0.02
CA ASN A 93 -3.06 -10.25 1.07
C ASN A 93 -2.72 -9.69 2.48
N GLN A 94 -3.28 -10.29 3.52
CA GLN A 94 -3.11 -9.84 4.90
C GLN A 94 -1.66 -9.90 5.39
N ASP A 95 -0.90 -10.93 5.00
CA ASP A 95 0.51 -11.08 5.41
C ASP A 95 1.39 -9.98 4.81
N LEU A 96 1.18 -9.65 3.53
CA LEU A 96 1.89 -8.56 2.87
C LEU A 96 1.50 -7.21 3.49
N ILE A 97 0.23 -7.00 3.80
CA ILE A 97 -0.22 -5.79 4.50
C ILE A 97 0.53 -5.67 5.84
N ALA A 98 0.60 -6.74 6.64
CA ALA A 98 1.31 -6.72 7.92
C ALA A 98 2.79 -6.36 7.75
N ARG A 99 3.48 -6.95 6.77
CA ARG A 99 4.88 -6.67 6.46
C ARG A 99 5.11 -5.22 6.00
N ILE A 100 4.21 -4.68 5.17
CA ILE A 100 4.25 -3.28 4.75
C ILE A 100 4.16 -2.36 5.97
N LEU A 101 3.18 -2.60 6.86
CA LEU A 101 2.97 -1.76 8.04
C LEU A 101 4.16 -1.81 8.99
N GLU A 102 4.79 -2.98 9.15
CA GLU A 102 5.98 -3.11 9.98
C GLU A 102 7.17 -2.35 9.40
N GLU A 103 7.44 -2.48 8.10
CA GLU A 103 8.51 -1.73 7.45
C GLU A 103 8.26 -0.21 7.55
N LEU A 104 7.01 0.24 7.43
CA LEU A 104 6.67 1.65 7.60
C LEU A 104 6.95 2.16 9.01
N ARG A 105 6.82 1.33 10.05
CA ARG A 105 7.18 1.72 11.43
C ARG A 105 8.67 1.90 11.59
N VAL A 106 9.46 1.01 11.01
CA VAL A 106 10.93 1.01 11.14
C VAL A 106 11.57 2.09 10.27
N CYS A 107 11.17 2.17 9.00
CA CYS A 107 11.88 2.92 7.96
C CYS A 107 11.12 4.16 7.47
N GLY A 108 9.83 4.31 7.81
CA GLY A 108 8.96 5.32 7.20
C GLY A 108 8.65 5.08 5.71
N LYS A 109 9.15 3.98 5.15
CA LYS A 109 9.03 3.61 3.74
C LYS A 109 8.98 2.09 3.61
N ALA A 110 8.08 1.59 2.76
CA ALA A 110 7.94 0.19 2.42
C ALA A 110 8.02 0.01 0.89
N SER A 111 9.00 -0.75 0.41
CA SER A 111 9.21 -1.05 -1.01
C SER A 111 8.93 -2.53 -1.26
N THR A 112 7.72 -2.89 -1.70
CA THR A 112 7.29 -4.29 -1.80
C THR A 112 8.08 -5.09 -2.83
N TYR A 113 8.59 -4.42 -3.87
CA TYR A 113 9.48 -5.00 -4.88
C TYR A 113 10.85 -5.47 -4.32
N LYS A 114 11.25 -4.96 -3.13
CA LYS A 114 12.45 -5.42 -2.40
C LYS A 114 12.14 -6.43 -1.31
N MET A 115 10.88 -6.50 -0.86
CA MET A 115 10.45 -7.39 0.21
C MET A 115 10.21 -8.83 -0.27
N LEU A 116 9.86 -8.98 -1.55
CA LEU A 116 9.50 -10.27 -2.14
C LEU A 116 10.65 -10.91 -2.93
N THR A 117 11.78 -10.21 -3.06
CA THR A 117 13.01 -10.78 -3.59
C THR A 117 13.80 -11.45 -2.44
N PRO A 118 14.18 -12.73 -2.57
CA PRO A 118 15.08 -13.34 -1.59
C PRO A 118 16.43 -12.59 -1.60
N PRO A 119 17.11 -12.47 -0.46
CA PRO A 119 18.45 -11.91 -0.42
C PRO A 119 19.36 -12.73 -1.34
N SER A 120 20.16 -12.02 -2.13
CA SER A 120 21.17 -12.58 -3.04
C SER A 120 22.30 -13.24 -2.27
#